data_AF-A0A4P5WY90-F1
#
_entry.id   AF-A0A4P5WY90-F1
#
_cell.length_a   1.000
_cell.length_b   1.000
_cell.length_c   1.000
_cell.angle_alpha   90.00
_cell.angle_beta   90.00
_cell.angle_gamma   90.00
#
_symmetry.space_group_name_H-M   'P 1'
#
loop_
_entity.id
_entity.type
_entity.pdbx_description
1 polymer ?
#
loop_
_entity_poly.entity_id
_entity_poly.type
_entity_poly.pdbx_seq_one_letter_code
_entity_poly.pdbx_strand_id
1 'polypeptide(L)'
;MISRRRLSLQLTPLLDLLLIVMFSQYIENRSRTAQAAQELQAERDAVQAELASHKQRLDGLKATYDARYQSLLQQHRDAGSLLARALDLPAAALNEVLRMRGEDRPEDAQRLEQAVARLRTELDRSGEDVFRFFIKVDEMQKHITMWEIHLQENGKCLLQDDSRQTLLDFTSDTELAQKLFESSKSFADPHSLVLMLVTWGDAQLGDQQQTRKAVAELKQKLERDAAGRHLYDYVILGFRPAGPVITPAAAPR
;
A
#
# COMPACT_ATOMS: atom_id res chain seq x y z
N MET A 1 29.82 -76.87 -46.77
CA MET A 1 28.39 -76.79 -46.41
C MET A 1 28.27 -76.89 -44.89
N ILE A 2 28.26 -75.75 -44.19
CA ILE A 2 28.12 -75.74 -42.74
C ILE A 2 26.71 -76.26 -42.41
N SER A 3 26.67 -77.39 -41.72
CA SER A 3 25.45 -78.15 -41.45
C SER A 3 24.48 -77.31 -40.62
N ARG A 4 23.35 -76.94 -41.24
CA ARG A 4 22.28 -76.08 -40.70
C ARG A 4 21.82 -76.47 -39.28
N ARG A 5 22.00 -77.74 -38.88
CA ARG A 5 21.64 -78.26 -37.56
C ARG A 5 22.57 -77.83 -36.42
N ARG A 6 23.88 -77.70 -36.65
CA ARG A 6 24.83 -77.29 -35.58
C ARG A 6 24.75 -75.80 -35.25
N LEU A 7 24.43 -74.96 -36.23
CA LEU A 7 24.13 -73.54 -36.01
C LEU A 7 22.85 -73.34 -35.19
N SER A 8 21.79 -74.13 -35.43
CA SER A 8 20.55 -74.03 -34.64
C SER A 8 20.74 -74.39 -33.17
N LEU A 9 21.62 -75.35 -32.85
CA LEU A 9 21.84 -75.81 -31.47
C LEU A 9 22.64 -74.83 -30.61
N GLN A 10 23.47 -73.97 -31.21
CA GLN A 10 24.20 -72.91 -30.50
C GLN A 10 23.47 -71.56 -30.48
N LEU A 11 22.51 -71.35 -31.38
CA LEU A 11 21.69 -70.14 -31.42
C LEU A 11 20.60 -70.12 -30.35
N THR A 12 19.96 -71.26 -30.04
CA THR A 12 18.89 -71.32 -29.04
C THR A 12 19.31 -70.85 -27.64
N PRO A 13 20.44 -71.32 -27.06
CA PRO A 13 20.85 -70.88 -25.73
C PRO A 13 21.36 -69.43 -25.69
N LEU A 14 21.97 -68.94 -26.78
CA LEU A 14 22.47 -67.57 -26.86
C LEU A 14 21.31 -66.57 -27.00
N LEU A 15 20.29 -66.93 -27.78
CA LEU A 15 19.05 -66.17 -27.92
C LEU A 15 18.26 -66.16 -26.61
N ASP A 16 18.20 -67.28 -25.89
CA ASP A 16 17.54 -67.37 -24.59
C ASP A 16 18.24 -66.52 -23.52
N LEU A 17 19.58 -66.57 -23.46
CA LEU A 17 20.36 -65.70 -22.57
C LEU A 17 20.16 -64.22 -22.91
N LEU A 18 20.16 -63.87 -24.20
CA LEU A 18 19.91 -62.50 -24.65
C LEU A 18 18.49 -62.05 -24.29
N LEU A 19 17.49 -62.92 -24.46
CA LEU A 19 16.11 -62.67 -24.04
C LEU A 19 16.02 -62.42 -22.53
N ILE A 20 16.65 -63.27 -21.71
CA ILE A 20 16.64 -63.11 -20.25
C ILE A 20 17.29 -61.77 -19.85
N VAL A 21 18.43 -61.41 -20.43
CA VAL A 21 19.10 -60.13 -20.14
C VAL A 21 18.25 -58.95 -20.60
N MET A 22 17.65 -59.01 -21.78
CA MET A 22 16.73 -57.95 -22.26
C MET A 22 15.49 -57.81 -21.39
N PHE A 23 14.89 -58.91 -20.93
CA PHE A 23 13.74 -58.89 -20.03
C PHE A 23 14.12 -58.33 -18.66
N SER A 24 15.28 -58.69 -18.13
CA SER A 24 15.81 -58.12 -16.88
C SER A 24 15.99 -56.60 -17.00
N GLN A 25 16.64 -56.15 -18.09
CA GLN A 25 16.82 -54.72 -18.38
C GLN A 25 15.48 -53.99 -18.60
N TYR A 26 14.51 -54.64 -19.25
CA TYR A 26 13.18 -54.07 -19.46
C TYR A 26 12.40 -53.92 -18.14
N ILE A 27 12.43 -54.93 -17.27
CA ILE A 27 11.78 -54.87 -15.95
C ILE A 27 12.45 -53.80 -15.08
N GLU A 28 13.79 -53.73 -15.09
CA GLU A 28 14.53 -52.71 -14.35
C GLU A 28 14.27 -51.29 -14.87
N ASN A 29 14.21 -51.10 -16.19
CA ASN A 29 13.86 -49.80 -16.77
C ASN A 29 12.40 -49.41 -16.44
N ARG A 30 11.47 -50.37 -16.52
CA ARG A 30 10.08 -50.16 -16.13
C ARG A 30 9.91 -49.84 -14.64
N SER A 31 10.70 -50.47 -13.76
CA SER A 31 10.65 -50.15 -12.33
C SER A 31 11.24 -48.77 -12.03
N ARG A 32 12.38 -48.42 -12.65
CA ARG A 32 13.00 -47.09 -12.52
C ARG A 32 12.10 -45.97 -13.04
N THR A 33 11.44 -46.17 -14.17
CA THR A 33 10.49 -45.18 -14.72
C THR A 33 9.24 -45.03 -13.86
N ALA A 34 8.71 -46.12 -13.28
CA ALA A 34 7.61 -46.07 -12.33
C ALA A 34 7.98 -45.34 -11.04
N GLN A 35 9.19 -45.58 -10.50
CA GLN A 35 9.72 -44.89 -9.33
C GLN A 35 9.91 -43.40 -9.61
N ALA A 36 10.56 -43.04 -10.72
CA ALA A 36 10.74 -41.64 -11.12
C ALA A 36 9.40 -40.92 -11.31
N ALA A 37 8.39 -41.57 -11.88
CA ALA A 37 7.04 -41.01 -12.01
C ALA A 37 6.36 -40.78 -10.65
N GLN A 38 6.53 -41.71 -9.70
CA GLN A 38 6.00 -41.56 -8.34
C GLN A 38 6.70 -40.43 -7.57
N GLU A 39 8.03 -40.30 -7.68
CA GLU A 39 8.79 -39.21 -7.07
C GLU A 39 8.36 -37.86 -7.63
N LEU A 40 8.20 -37.75 -8.96
CA LEU A 40 7.75 -36.51 -9.61
C LEU A 40 6.31 -36.13 -9.23
N GLN A 41 5.45 -37.13 -9.02
CA GLN A 41 4.08 -36.93 -8.54
C GLN A 41 4.09 -36.43 -7.10
N ALA A 42 4.87 -37.07 -6.22
CA ALA A 42 5.00 -36.67 -4.82
C ALA A 42 5.59 -35.26 -4.67
N GLU A 43 6.58 -34.90 -5.49
CA GLU A 43 7.15 -33.56 -5.52
C GLU A 43 6.13 -32.52 -5.99
N ARG A 44 5.33 -32.83 -7.03
CA ARG A 44 4.23 -31.95 -7.46
C ARG A 44 3.17 -31.75 -6.38
N ASP A 45 2.78 -32.81 -5.70
CA ASP A 45 1.78 -32.75 -4.64
C ASP A 45 2.29 -31.93 -3.44
N ALA A 46 3.57 -32.08 -3.09
CA ALA A 46 4.23 -31.28 -2.06
C ALA A 46 4.26 -29.78 -2.43
N VAL A 47 4.67 -29.45 -3.65
CA VAL A 47 4.70 -28.07 -4.15
C VAL A 47 3.30 -27.45 -4.22
N GLN A 48 2.28 -28.23 -4.60
CA GLN A 48 0.90 -27.76 -4.59
C GLN A 48 0.39 -27.49 -3.16
N ALA A 49 0.74 -28.34 -2.20
CA ALA A 49 0.39 -28.14 -0.80
C ALA A 49 1.06 -26.88 -0.22
N GLU A 50 2.34 -26.64 -0.54
CA GLU A 50 3.04 -25.41 -0.14
C GLU A 50 2.40 -24.17 -0.76
N LEU A 51 2.07 -24.21 -2.05
CA LEU A 51 1.42 -23.09 -2.74
C LEU A 51 0.05 -22.78 -2.15
N ALA A 52 -0.73 -23.81 -1.80
CA ALA A 52 -2.03 -23.65 -1.15
C ALA A 52 -1.89 -23.00 0.23
N SER A 53 -0.92 -23.46 1.03
CA SER A 53 -0.58 -22.88 2.34
C SER A 53 -0.18 -21.41 2.23
N HIS A 54 0.67 -21.07 1.27
CA HIS A 54 1.11 -19.69 1.03
C HIS A 54 -0.03 -18.77 0.60
N LYS A 55 -0.92 -19.25 -0.29
CA LYS A 55 -2.12 -18.49 -0.67
C LYS A 55 -3.02 -18.22 0.52
N GLN A 56 -3.30 -19.22 1.34
CA GLN A 56 -4.14 -19.06 2.53
C GLN A 56 -3.53 -18.07 3.54
N ARG A 57 -2.19 -18.06 3.67
CA ARG A 57 -1.48 -17.10 4.51
C ARG A 57 -1.55 -15.67 3.97
N LEU A 58 -1.43 -15.49 2.66
CA LEU A 58 -1.58 -14.19 2.00
C LEU A 58 -3.00 -13.64 2.12
N ASP A 59 -4.02 -14.49 1.97
CA ASP A 59 -5.42 -14.08 2.09
C ASP A 59 -5.76 -13.67 3.53
N GLY A 60 -5.24 -14.39 4.54
CA GLY A 60 -5.35 -13.99 5.94
C GLY A 60 -4.67 -12.65 6.23
N LEU A 61 -3.51 -12.40 5.63
CA LEU A 61 -2.77 -11.14 5.79
C LEU A 61 -3.49 -9.95 5.12
N LYS A 62 -4.09 -10.18 3.95
CA LYS A 62 -4.95 -9.19 3.28
C LYS A 62 -6.17 -8.84 4.12
N ALA A 63 -6.89 -9.83 4.64
CA ALA A 63 -8.09 -9.61 5.45
C ALA A 63 -7.79 -8.80 6.73
N THR A 64 -6.65 -9.08 7.38
CA THR A 64 -6.20 -8.31 8.56
C THR A 64 -5.79 -6.88 8.20
N TYR A 65 -5.15 -6.69 7.05
CA TYR A 65 -4.80 -5.36 6.56
C TYR A 65 -6.05 -4.54 6.19
N ASP A 66 -7.01 -5.13 5.49
CA ASP A 66 -8.26 -4.48 5.09
C ASP A 66 -9.09 -4.05 6.31
N ALA A 67 -9.19 -4.92 7.33
CA ALA A 67 -9.87 -4.60 8.58
C ALA A 67 -9.19 -3.43 9.31
N ARG A 68 -7.85 -3.41 9.33
CA ARG A 68 -7.08 -2.32 9.95
C ARG A 68 -7.23 -1.01 9.16
N TYR A 69 -7.27 -1.09 7.84
CA TYR A 69 -7.45 0.05 6.96
C TYR A 69 -8.85 0.69 7.12
N GLN A 70 -9.90 -0.13 7.20
CA GLN A 70 -11.26 0.36 7.45
C GLN A 70 -11.37 1.05 8.81
N SER A 71 -10.74 0.48 9.86
CA SER A 71 -10.67 1.11 11.17
C SER A 71 -9.94 2.46 11.14
N LEU A 72 -8.84 2.55 10.39
CA LEU A 72 -8.08 3.80 10.24
C LEU A 72 -8.89 4.87 9.50
N LEU A 73 -9.57 4.51 8.41
CA LEU A 73 -10.47 5.43 7.68
C LEU A 73 -11.61 5.94 8.56
N GLN A 74 -12.18 5.09 9.41
CA GLN A 74 -13.24 5.48 10.34
C GLN A 74 -12.72 6.46 11.39
N GLN A 75 -11.55 6.19 11.97
CA GLN A 75 -10.89 7.12 12.89
C GLN A 75 -10.60 8.49 12.24
N HIS A 76 -10.19 8.52 10.97
CA HIS A 76 -9.96 9.77 10.24
C HIS A 76 -11.26 10.53 9.94
N ARG A 77 -12.36 9.83 9.60
CA ARG A 77 -13.68 10.45 9.43
C ARG A 77 -14.21 11.03 10.74
N ASP A 78 -14.06 10.29 11.83
CA ASP A 78 -14.47 10.74 13.15
C ASP A 78 -13.66 11.99 13.55
N ALA A 79 -12.35 11.97 13.36
CA ALA A 79 -11.48 13.14 13.58
C ALA A 79 -11.84 14.34 12.68
N GLY A 80 -12.10 14.11 11.39
CA GLY A 80 -12.53 15.15 10.45
C GLY A 80 -13.90 15.74 10.81
N SER A 81 -14.82 14.92 11.31
CA SER A 81 -16.13 15.38 11.79
C SER A 81 -16.03 16.17 13.10
N LEU A 82 -15.11 15.81 13.99
CA LEU A 82 -14.81 16.53 15.22
C LEU A 82 -14.15 17.89 14.92
N LEU A 83 -13.20 17.93 13.98
CA LEU A 83 -12.63 19.17 13.47
C LEU A 83 -13.69 20.05 12.82
N ALA A 84 -14.56 19.47 11.97
CA ALA A 84 -15.66 20.21 11.37
C ALA A 84 -16.60 20.78 12.44
N ARG A 85 -16.99 20.00 13.46
CA ARG A 85 -17.82 20.48 14.57
C ARG A 85 -17.16 21.55 15.44
N ALA A 86 -15.86 21.41 15.70
CA ALA A 86 -15.10 22.38 16.48
C ALA A 86 -14.88 23.71 15.72
N LEU A 87 -14.72 23.64 14.40
CA LEU A 87 -14.57 24.80 13.53
C LEU A 87 -15.92 25.42 13.13
N ASP A 88 -16.99 24.62 13.09
CA ASP A 88 -18.38 25.04 12.86
C ASP A 88 -19.03 25.56 14.16
N LEU A 89 -18.27 26.36 14.91
CA LEU A 89 -18.81 27.26 15.92
C LEU A 89 -19.90 28.09 15.24
N PRO A 90 -21.19 27.86 15.53
CA PRO A 90 -22.22 28.44 14.70
C PRO A 90 -22.22 29.93 14.96
N ALA A 91 -21.91 30.72 13.94
CA ALA A 91 -22.29 32.12 13.89
C ALA A 91 -23.77 32.30 14.27
N ALA A 92 -24.61 31.28 14.07
CA ALA A 92 -25.99 31.20 14.54
C ALA A 92 -26.15 31.23 16.08
N ALA A 93 -25.33 30.50 16.85
CA ALA A 93 -25.39 30.51 18.32
C ALA A 93 -24.84 31.82 18.89
N LEU A 94 -23.79 32.37 18.28
CA LEU A 94 -23.29 33.71 18.60
C LEU A 94 -24.33 34.79 18.24
N ASN A 95 -25.01 34.67 17.10
CA ASN A 95 -26.09 35.58 16.68
C ASN A 95 -27.35 35.46 17.56
N GLU A 96 -27.67 34.29 18.11
CA GLU A 96 -28.76 34.12 19.08
C GLU A 96 -28.41 34.80 20.41
N VAL A 97 -27.20 34.59 20.90
CA VAL A 97 -26.65 35.27 22.09
C VAL A 97 -26.59 36.79 21.88
N LEU A 98 -26.23 37.26 20.69
CA LEU A 98 -26.20 38.68 20.33
C LEU A 98 -27.61 39.28 20.12
N ARG A 99 -28.57 38.51 19.60
CA ARG A 99 -29.99 38.92 19.47
C ARG A 99 -30.69 39.02 20.82
N MET A 100 -30.47 38.06 21.71
CA MET A 100 -31.06 38.06 23.06
C MET A 100 -30.51 39.20 23.94
N ARG A 101 -29.32 39.72 23.63
CA ARG A 101 -28.75 40.90 24.30
C ARG A 101 -29.40 42.23 23.86
N GLY A 102 -30.17 42.22 22.77
CA GLY A 102 -30.82 43.40 22.21
C GLY A 102 -32.24 43.68 22.74
N GLU A 103 -32.85 42.74 23.46
CA GLU A 103 -34.21 42.88 24.03
C GLU A 103 -34.12 42.86 25.56
N ASP A 104 -34.31 44.02 26.21
CA ASP A 104 -34.25 44.20 27.67
C ASP A 104 -35.45 43.52 28.38
N ARG A 105 -35.38 42.19 28.54
CA ARG A 105 -36.34 41.41 29.35
C ARG A 105 -35.62 40.56 30.41
N PRO A 106 -36.06 40.61 31.68
CA PRO A 106 -35.37 39.92 32.79
C PRO A 106 -35.39 38.38 32.68
N GLU A 107 -36.35 37.80 31.95
CA GLU A 107 -36.46 36.35 31.73
C GLU A 107 -35.48 35.81 30.66
N ASP A 108 -34.88 36.69 29.87
CA ASP A 108 -33.94 36.35 28.79
C ASP A 108 -32.49 36.28 29.30
N ALA A 109 -32.18 36.98 30.39
CA ALA A 109 -30.85 36.95 31.02
C ALA A 109 -30.47 35.54 31.53
N GLN A 110 -31.40 34.84 32.16
CA GLN A 110 -31.16 33.50 32.71
C GLN A 110 -31.03 32.44 31.60
N ARG A 111 -31.77 32.60 30.49
CA ARG A 111 -31.65 31.74 29.30
C ARG A 111 -30.35 32.02 28.55
N LEU A 112 -29.91 33.28 28.50
CA LEU A 112 -28.63 33.67 27.93
C LEU A 112 -27.45 33.09 28.71
N GLU A 113 -27.48 33.15 30.05
CA GLU A 113 -26.44 32.54 30.89
C GLU A 113 -26.37 31.02 30.69
N GLN A 114 -27.51 30.34 30.59
CA GLN A 114 -27.55 28.90 30.31
C GLN A 114 -27.03 28.56 28.90
N ALA A 115 -27.36 29.37 27.90
CA ALA A 115 -26.84 29.19 26.54
C ALA A 115 -25.32 29.41 26.48
N VAL A 116 -24.80 30.45 27.15
CA VAL A 116 -23.37 30.73 27.26
C VAL A 116 -22.63 29.64 28.06
N ALA A 117 -23.23 29.12 29.13
CA ALA A 117 -22.65 28.03 29.92
C ALA A 117 -22.54 26.73 29.12
N ARG A 118 -23.61 26.35 28.38
CA ARG A 118 -23.58 25.18 27.49
C ARG A 118 -22.53 25.35 26.38
N LEU A 119 -22.43 26.55 25.82
CA LEU A 119 -21.48 26.86 24.76
C LEU A 119 -20.04 26.79 25.27
N ARG A 120 -19.76 27.23 26.51
CA ARG A 120 -18.45 27.06 27.16
C ARG A 120 -18.11 25.60 27.42
N THR A 121 -19.05 24.80 27.94
CA THR A 121 -18.80 23.37 28.21
C THR A 121 -18.53 22.58 26.92
N GLU A 122 -19.27 22.86 25.84
CA GLU A 122 -19.03 22.23 24.53
C GLU A 122 -17.71 22.70 23.90
N LEU A 123 -17.33 23.97 24.11
CA LEU A 123 -16.02 24.50 23.68
C LEU A 123 -14.85 23.90 24.44
N ASP A 124 -14.96 23.71 25.75
CA ASP A 124 -13.91 23.11 26.57
C ASP A 124 -13.69 21.64 26.19
N ARG A 125 -14.76 20.89 25.97
CA ARG A 125 -14.71 19.50 25.53
C ARG A 125 -14.18 19.36 24.10
N SER A 126 -14.67 20.19 23.18
CA SER A 126 -14.20 20.20 21.79
C SER A 126 -12.74 20.68 21.70
N GLY A 127 -12.34 21.63 22.56
CA GLY A 127 -10.97 22.13 22.67
C GLY A 127 -10.00 21.06 23.13
N GLU A 128 -10.38 20.21 24.11
CA GLU A 128 -9.56 19.08 24.54
C GLU A 128 -9.39 18.03 23.42
N ASP A 129 -10.46 17.73 22.68
CA ASP A 129 -10.41 16.77 21.58
C ASP A 129 -9.62 17.31 20.37
N VAL A 130 -9.73 18.60 20.07
CA VAL A 130 -8.92 19.30 19.05
C VAL A 130 -7.46 19.37 19.47
N PHE A 131 -7.17 19.66 20.73
CA PHE A 131 -5.80 19.68 21.27
C PHE A 131 -5.18 18.27 21.27
N ARG A 132 -5.95 17.24 21.66
CA ARG A 132 -5.54 15.85 21.58
C ARG A 132 -5.32 15.40 20.13
N PHE A 133 -6.13 15.89 19.20
CA PHE A 133 -5.90 15.71 17.77
C PHE A 133 -4.62 16.41 17.31
N PHE A 134 -4.37 17.67 17.69
CA PHE A 134 -3.12 18.36 17.37
C PHE A 134 -1.90 17.66 17.96
N ILE A 135 -1.95 17.18 19.21
CA ILE A 135 -0.90 16.35 19.80
C ILE A 135 -0.74 15.05 19.03
N LYS A 136 -1.83 14.38 18.65
CA LYS A 136 -1.76 13.13 17.88
C LYS A 136 -1.20 13.35 16.48
N VAL A 137 -1.54 14.46 15.83
CA VAL A 137 -0.99 14.88 14.52
C VAL A 137 0.47 15.27 14.66
N ASP A 138 0.84 16.00 15.71
CA ASP A 138 2.22 16.38 16.02
C ASP A 138 3.09 15.15 16.34
N GLU A 139 2.59 14.22 17.16
CA GLU A 139 3.23 12.93 17.42
C GLU A 139 3.31 12.05 16.17
N MET A 140 2.28 12.06 15.32
CA MET A 140 2.34 11.39 14.01
C MET A 140 3.39 12.05 13.11
N GLN A 141 3.47 13.38 13.07
CA GLN A 141 4.49 14.11 12.29
C GLN A 141 5.91 13.83 12.80
N LYS A 142 6.11 13.60 14.10
CA LYS A 142 7.41 13.21 14.67
C LYS A 142 7.90 11.81 14.25
N HIS A 143 7.01 10.98 13.71
CA HIS A 143 7.31 9.57 13.41
C HIS A 143 7.01 9.15 11.96
N ILE A 144 6.46 10.06 11.16
CA ILE A 144 6.06 9.80 9.78
C ILE A 144 6.79 10.79 8.88
N THR A 145 7.54 10.27 7.90
CA THR A 145 8.09 11.08 6.82
C THR A 145 7.05 11.20 5.71
N MET A 146 6.73 12.42 5.29
CA MET A 146 5.76 12.67 4.23
C MET A 146 6.49 12.96 2.92
N TRP A 147 6.12 12.26 1.86
CA TRP A 147 6.53 12.60 0.50
C TRP A 147 5.31 13.00 -0.31
N GLU A 148 5.46 13.91 -1.25
CA GLU A 148 4.39 14.29 -2.15
C GLU A 148 4.77 14.03 -3.61
N ILE A 149 3.81 13.46 -4.33
CA ILE A 149 3.87 13.14 -5.75
C ILE A 149 2.71 13.91 -6.39
N HIS A 150 3.04 15.04 -7.02
CA HIS A 150 2.08 15.93 -7.65
C HIS A 150 2.19 15.88 -9.17
N LEU A 151 1.15 15.44 -9.86
CA LEU A 151 1.07 15.48 -11.32
C LEU A 151 0.59 16.86 -11.78
N GLN A 152 1.45 17.58 -12.50
CA GLN A 152 1.17 18.92 -13.01
C GLN A 152 0.35 18.88 -14.31
N GLU A 153 -0.25 20.03 -14.65
CA GLU A 153 -1.03 20.25 -15.87
C GLU A 153 -0.22 20.01 -17.16
N ASN A 154 1.10 20.21 -17.10
CA ASN A 154 2.02 20.00 -18.20
C ASN A 154 2.39 18.51 -18.42
N GLY A 155 1.78 17.58 -17.67
CA GLY A 155 2.05 16.14 -17.74
C GLY A 155 3.33 15.70 -17.01
N LYS A 156 3.98 16.60 -16.27
CA LYS A 156 5.19 16.28 -15.48
C LYS A 156 4.81 15.92 -14.06
N CYS A 157 5.59 15.03 -13.46
CA CYS A 157 5.40 14.61 -12.08
C CYS A 157 6.42 15.31 -11.17
N LEU A 158 5.95 16.04 -10.18
CA LEU A 158 6.78 16.63 -9.13
C LEU A 158 6.84 15.68 -7.94
N LEU A 159 8.03 15.21 -7.60
CA LEU A 159 8.30 14.49 -6.35
C LEU A 159 8.97 15.44 -5.37
N GLN A 160 8.52 15.47 -4.12
CA GLN A 160 9.11 16.33 -3.12
C GLN A 160 8.99 15.80 -1.69
N ASP A 161 9.94 16.23 -0.86
CA ASP A 161 9.90 16.15 0.60
C ASP A 161 9.93 17.58 1.19
N ASP A 162 10.16 17.70 2.50
CA ASP A 162 10.21 19.01 3.18
C ASP A 162 11.37 19.92 2.70
N SER A 163 12.36 19.37 2.00
CA SER A 163 13.65 20.00 1.70
C SER A 163 14.01 20.06 0.21
N ARG A 164 13.54 19.10 -0.58
CA ARG A 164 13.93 18.88 -1.97
C ARG A 164 12.70 18.65 -2.82
N GLN A 165 12.77 19.16 -4.04
CA GLN A 165 11.81 18.91 -5.08
C GLN A 165 12.52 18.47 -6.34
N THR A 166 11.94 17.51 -7.06
CA THR A 166 12.46 17.00 -8.33
C THR A 166 11.31 16.88 -9.31
N LEU A 167 11.46 17.53 -10.46
CA LEU A 167 10.49 17.45 -11.54
C LEU A 167 10.90 16.32 -12.50
N LEU A 168 9.95 15.43 -12.80
CA LEU A 168 10.17 14.21 -13.55
C LEU A 168 9.27 14.18 -14.78
N ASP A 169 9.90 14.02 -15.93
CA ASP A 169 9.22 13.71 -17.19
C ASP A 169 9.07 12.19 -17.31
N PHE A 170 7.98 11.73 -17.93
CA PHE A 170 7.73 10.30 -18.12
C PHE A 170 6.88 10.04 -19.36
N THR A 171 6.97 8.82 -19.88
CA THR A 171 6.16 8.33 -21.01
C THR A 171 5.42 7.04 -20.69
N SER A 172 5.77 6.37 -19.59
CA SER A 172 5.08 5.19 -19.07
C SER A 172 5.03 5.18 -17.53
N ASP A 173 4.14 4.36 -16.98
CA ASP A 173 4.04 4.10 -15.55
C ASP A 173 5.30 3.46 -14.97
N THR A 174 5.90 2.51 -15.68
CA THR A 174 7.15 1.84 -15.28
C THR A 174 8.35 2.79 -15.23
N GLU A 175 8.47 3.68 -16.22
CA GLU A 175 9.51 4.71 -16.28
C GLU A 175 9.35 5.69 -15.12
N LEU A 176 8.12 6.15 -14.89
CA LEU A 176 7.81 7.05 -13.78
C LEU A 176 8.13 6.41 -12.43
N ALA A 177 7.74 5.16 -12.20
CA ALA A 177 8.03 4.43 -10.96
C ALA A 177 9.53 4.32 -10.70
N GLN A 178 10.32 4.08 -11.75
CA GLN A 178 11.78 3.99 -11.66
C GLN A 178 12.39 5.34 -11.32
N LYS A 179 11.99 6.41 -12.02
CA LYS A 179 12.49 7.76 -11.77
C LYS A 179 12.13 8.27 -10.37
N LEU A 180 10.92 7.96 -9.90
CA LEU A 180 10.49 8.29 -8.53
C LEU A 180 11.35 7.57 -7.50
N PHE A 181 11.64 6.28 -7.71
CA PHE A 181 12.47 5.48 -6.80
C PHE A 181 13.92 5.99 -6.75
N GLU A 182 14.51 6.30 -7.91
CA GLU A 182 15.87 6.85 -7.98
C GLU A 182 15.94 8.23 -7.31
N SER A 183 14.94 9.07 -7.56
CA SER A 183 14.87 10.42 -6.97
C SER A 183 14.66 10.37 -5.46
N SER A 184 13.88 9.41 -4.95
CA SER A 184 13.64 9.25 -3.52
C SER A 184 14.90 8.84 -2.74
N LYS A 185 15.92 8.26 -3.39
CA LYS A 185 17.21 7.97 -2.74
C LYS A 185 17.98 9.23 -2.35
N SER A 186 17.63 10.37 -2.93
CA SER A 186 18.25 11.65 -2.61
C SER A 186 17.65 12.31 -1.37
N PHE A 187 16.54 11.80 -0.85
CA PHE A 187 15.88 12.33 0.34
C PHE A 187 16.63 11.92 1.62
N ALA A 188 16.38 12.65 2.70
CA ALA A 188 16.93 12.31 4.01
C ALA A 188 16.43 10.93 4.47
N ASP A 189 17.18 10.27 5.36
CA ASP A 189 16.80 8.96 5.89
C ASP A 189 15.42 9.05 6.56
N PRO A 190 14.40 8.32 6.06
CA PRO A 190 13.04 8.49 6.53
C PRO A 190 12.82 7.85 7.91
N HIS A 191 11.78 8.28 8.60
CA HIS A 191 11.30 7.62 9.81
C HIS A 191 10.75 6.21 9.51
N SER A 192 10.24 5.53 10.55
CA SER A 192 9.74 4.16 10.44
C SER A 192 8.55 4.01 9.49
N LEU A 193 7.77 5.07 9.27
CA LEU A 193 6.68 5.12 8.29
C LEU A 193 6.90 6.26 7.29
N VAL A 194 6.80 5.94 6.01
CA VAL A 194 6.78 6.90 4.89
C VAL A 194 5.40 6.91 4.27
N LEU A 195 4.77 8.09 4.24
CA LEU A 195 3.46 8.30 3.62
C LEU A 195 3.62 9.15 2.36
N MET A 196 3.23 8.58 1.20
CA MET A 196 3.26 9.26 -0.09
C MET A 196 1.88 9.85 -0.40
N LEU A 197 1.80 11.17 -0.52
CA LEU A 197 0.59 11.89 -0.91
C LEU A 197 0.58 12.04 -2.43
N VAL A 198 -0.48 11.54 -3.08
CA VAL A 198 -0.63 11.63 -4.53
C VAL A 198 -1.71 12.66 -4.85
N THR A 199 -1.31 13.73 -5.53
CA THR A 199 -2.18 14.83 -5.97
C THR A 199 -2.00 15.06 -7.47
N TRP A 200 -2.97 15.73 -8.11
CA TRP A 200 -2.83 16.17 -9.50
C TRP A 200 -3.54 17.49 -9.76
N GLY A 201 -2.99 18.32 -10.64
CA GLY A 201 -3.66 19.50 -11.20
C GLY A 201 -4.65 19.11 -12.29
N ASP A 202 -4.87 19.99 -13.26
CA ASP A 202 -5.69 19.72 -14.46
C ASP A 202 -4.94 18.85 -15.50
N ALA A 203 -4.39 17.72 -15.04
CA ALA A 203 -3.61 16.79 -15.85
C ALA A 203 -4.52 15.82 -16.62
N GLN A 204 -4.04 15.30 -17.75
CA GLN A 204 -4.81 14.36 -18.57
C GLN A 204 -5.12 13.06 -17.82
N LEU A 205 -6.29 12.47 -18.10
CA LEU A 205 -6.73 11.23 -17.46
C LEU A 205 -5.74 10.06 -17.69
N GLY A 206 -5.09 10.01 -18.85
CA GLY A 206 -4.06 9.02 -19.16
C GLY A 206 -2.88 9.11 -18.19
N ASP A 207 -2.36 10.31 -18.00
CA ASP A 207 -1.24 10.58 -17.09
C ASP A 207 -1.63 10.28 -15.63
N GLN A 208 -2.85 10.65 -15.22
CA GLN A 208 -3.36 10.30 -13.89
C GLN A 208 -3.40 8.78 -13.65
N GLN A 209 -3.82 7.99 -14.65
CA GLN A 209 -3.83 6.53 -14.54
C GLN A 209 -2.41 5.96 -14.48
N GLN A 210 -1.49 6.48 -15.28
CA GLN A 210 -0.09 6.07 -15.26
C GLN A 210 0.55 6.39 -13.91
N THR A 211 0.35 7.60 -13.36
CA THR A 211 0.84 7.98 -12.04
C THR A 211 0.31 7.06 -10.94
N ARG A 212 -0.98 6.69 -10.96
CA ARG A 212 -1.55 5.76 -9.96
C ARG A 212 -0.87 4.40 -10.00
N LYS A 213 -0.62 3.85 -11.19
CA LYS A 213 0.11 2.58 -11.34
C LYS A 213 1.57 2.71 -10.91
N ALA A 214 2.21 3.80 -11.29
CA ALA A 214 3.60 4.09 -10.96
C ALA A 214 3.82 4.18 -9.44
N VAL A 215 2.91 4.81 -8.69
CA VAL A 215 3.00 4.91 -7.22
C VAL A 215 2.82 3.54 -6.57
N ALA A 216 1.91 2.70 -7.08
CA ALA A 216 1.75 1.34 -6.58
C ALA A 216 3.02 0.49 -6.82
N GLU A 217 3.65 0.63 -7.99
CA GLU A 217 4.93 -0.03 -8.30
C GLU A 217 6.08 0.52 -7.44
N LEU A 218 6.13 1.83 -7.23
CA LEU A 218 7.10 2.50 -6.37
C LEU A 218 7.05 1.94 -4.94
N LYS A 219 5.86 1.83 -4.34
CA LYS A 219 5.69 1.22 -3.00
C LYS A 219 6.34 -0.16 -2.94
N GLN A 220 6.03 -1.03 -3.91
CA GLN A 220 6.59 -2.39 -3.95
C GLN A 220 8.11 -2.40 -4.13
N LYS A 221 8.68 -1.45 -4.87
CA LYS A 221 10.14 -1.29 -5.01
C LYS A 221 10.78 -0.85 -3.70
N LEU A 222 10.19 0.16 -3.03
CA LEU A 222 10.66 0.67 -1.75
C LEU A 222 10.59 -0.37 -0.63
N GLU A 223 9.51 -1.15 -0.54
CA GLU A 223 9.37 -2.22 0.45
C GLU A 223 10.43 -3.32 0.25
N ARG A 224 10.71 -3.70 -1.01
CA ARG A 224 11.76 -4.67 -1.34
C ARG A 224 13.15 -4.17 -0.97
N ASP A 225 13.44 -2.91 -1.25
CA ASP A 225 14.73 -2.27 -0.98
C ASP A 225 14.98 -2.02 0.52
N ALA A 226 13.94 -1.62 1.25
CA ALA A 226 14.07 -1.33 2.67
C ALA A 226 14.27 -2.57 3.53
N ALA A 227 13.98 -3.77 3.01
CA ALA A 227 14.10 -5.04 3.73
C ALA A 227 13.44 -5.03 5.14
N GLY A 228 12.31 -4.32 5.26
CA GLY A 228 11.55 -4.20 6.51
C GLY A 228 12.03 -3.09 7.47
N ARG A 229 13.02 -2.27 7.09
CA ARG A 229 13.46 -1.12 7.91
C ARG A 229 12.42 0.00 8.01
N HIS A 230 11.66 0.21 6.94
CA HIS A 230 10.63 1.24 6.85
C HIS A 230 9.35 0.65 6.28
N LEU A 231 8.20 1.14 6.75
CA LEU A 231 6.89 0.90 6.17
C LEU A 231 6.61 2.00 5.15
N TYR A 232 6.08 1.62 3.99
CA TYR A 232 5.68 2.56 2.95
C TYR A 232 4.19 2.46 2.69
N ASP A 233 3.52 3.59 2.60
CA ASP A 233 2.14 3.63 2.13
C ASP A 233 1.86 4.88 1.31
N TYR A 234 0.74 4.88 0.60
CA TYR A 234 0.31 6.04 -0.17
C TYR A 234 -1.17 6.34 -0.02
N VAL A 235 -1.49 7.63 -0.11
CA VAL A 235 -2.85 8.14 -0.08
C VAL A 235 -3.08 8.98 -1.34
N ILE A 236 -4.14 8.66 -2.04
CA ILE A 236 -4.57 9.42 -3.21
C ILE A 236 -5.52 10.51 -2.74
N LEU A 237 -5.02 11.75 -2.70
CA LEU A 237 -5.78 12.93 -2.31
C LEU A 237 -6.59 13.50 -3.50
N GLY A 238 -6.03 13.40 -4.70
CA GLY A 238 -6.70 13.76 -5.94
C GLY A 238 -6.51 15.19 -6.39
N PHE A 239 -7.55 15.76 -7.02
CA PHE A 239 -7.45 17.03 -7.74
C PHE A 239 -7.10 18.21 -6.81
N ARG A 240 -6.01 18.90 -7.11
CA ARG A 240 -5.54 20.13 -6.46
C ARG A 240 -5.00 21.11 -7.51
N PRO A 241 -5.77 22.16 -7.87
CA PRO A 241 -5.32 23.19 -8.80
C PRO A 241 -4.32 24.18 -8.17
N ALA A 242 -4.29 24.28 -6.85
CA ALA A 242 -3.35 25.15 -6.12
C ALA A 242 -1.91 24.60 -6.06
N GLY A 243 -1.65 23.45 -6.67
CA GLY A 243 -0.35 22.78 -6.62
C GLY A 243 -0.19 21.86 -5.40
N PRO A 244 1.06 21.47 -5.09
CA PRO A 244 1.33 20.54 -4.01
C PRO A 244 1.00 21.08 -2.61
N VAL A 245 0.77 20.17 -1.67
CA VAL A 245 0.45 20.44 -0.26
C VAL A 245 1.70 20.85 0.53
N ILE A 246 2.80 20.15 0.32
CA ILE A 246 4.08 20.45 0.95
C ILE A 246 4.69 21.61 0.16
N THR A 247 5.03 22.69 0.85
CA THR A 247 5.86 23.75 0.26
C THR A 247 7.23 23.62 0.91
N PRO A 248 8.30 23.28 0.16
CA PRO A 248 9.61 23.18 0.75
C PRO A 248 10.00 24.53 1.37
N ALA A 249 10.59 24.49 2.57
CA ALA A 249 11.04 25.70 3.22
C ALA A 249 12.00 26.44 2.28
N ALA A 250 11.68 27.69 1.93
CA ALA A 250 12.56 28.50 1.09
C ALA A 250 13.94 28.55 1.75
N ALA A 251 14.98 28.15 1.02
CA ALA A 251 16.35 28.23 1.52
C ALA A 251 16.61 29.67 2.05
N PRO A 252 17.15 29.83 3.27
CA PRO A 252 17.57 31.14 3.73
C PRO A 252 18.59 31.68 2.72
N ARG A 253 18.28 32.86 2.17
CA ARG A 253 19.16 33.58 1.24
C ARG A 253 20.48 33.96 1.90
#